data_AF-A0A6V7KP79-F1
#
_entry.id   AF-A0A6V7KP79-F1
#
_cell.length_a   1.000
_cell.length_b   1.000
_cell.length_c   1.000
_cell.angle_alpha   90.00
_cell.angle_beta   90.00
_cell.angle_gamma   90.00
#
_symmetry.space_group_name_H-M   'P 1'
#
loop_
_entity.id
_entity.type
_entity.pdbx_description
1 polymer ?
#
loop_
_entity_poly.entity_id
_entity_poly.type
_entity_poly.pdbx_seq_one_letter_code
_entity_poly.pdbx_strand_id
1 'polypeptide(L)'
;NLNGLEIPAILNVNRDNNTAVVEEGCSVGVAKGSGVSFKKAKKNKKYLQFTETDLYETVPHKLIDYHTQGRIRGLCLELKMYQAVLFTPQYEYPEWDNYVRICIPIVETIFSLMNPSSSYNGQKSIMEVYSYLGKEVTKQEICVETSSINVNDIMKLSLGDRRAIINRTLGLQPQECLKGIPGDWKLYLATVLFWMKSNEPFEKDSAYVRAILAAILKSIVKDKMSTAKSITDILPIDDEKAKNNLMYAISVINKKECQAIWPFFHREMRGKVKADDKSEHRTRIFNTFGQLDICLKYSIELNGLLDFPYSDFSISTLVDGILFYNLYNFFKKDEKFVNKRFRAAPSVLNCLRVLENIV
;
A
#
# COMPACT_ATOMS: atom_id res chain seq x y z
N ASN A 1 2.02 -4.01 31.50
CA ASN A 1 1.20 -2.77 31.42
C ASN A 1 1.01 -2.39 29.96
N LEU A 2 0.05 -3.02 29.28
CA LEU A 2 -0.28 -2.78 27.86
C LEU A 2 -1.56 -1.94 27.71
N ASN A 3 -1.68 -0.85 28.48
CA ASN A 3 -2.83 0.07 28.44
C ASN A 3 -2.89 0.93 27.15
N GLY A 4 -2.50 0.40 26.00
CA GLY A 4 -2.41 1.18 24.75
C GLY A 4 -2.36 0.37 23.44
N LEU A 5 -2.69 -0.93 23.46
CA LEU A 5 -2.84 -1.71 22.22
C LEU A 5 -4.25 -1.51 21.64
N GLU A 6 -4.39 -0.58 20.70
CA GLU A 6 -5.57 -0.50 19.84
C GLU A 6 -5.46 -1.53 18.72
N ILE A 7 -6.22 -2.64 18.84
CA ILE A 7 -6.33 -3.63 17.78
C ILE A 7 -7.50 -3.23 16.85
N PRO A 8 -7.38 -3.30 15.52
CA PRO A 8 -8.42 -2.87 14.59
C PRO A 8 -9.78 -3.54 14.80
N ALA A 9 -10.82 -2.89 14.28
CA ALA A 9 -12.26 -3.03 14.54
C ALA A 9 -12.90 -4.44 14.64
N ILE A 10 -12.21 -5.53 14.31
CA ILE A 10 -12.65 -6.89 14.68
C ILE A 10 -12.63 -7.05 16.21
N LEU A 11 -11.79 -6.27 16.91
CA LEU A 11 -11.38 -6.49 18.30
C LEU A 11 -11.66 -5.33 19.27
N ASN A 12 -12.70 -4.53 19.06
CA ASN A 12 -13.13 -3.59 20.11
C ASN A 12 -13.81 -4.34 21.28
N VAL A 13 -12.99 -4.85 22.20
CA VAL A 13 -13.38 -5.20 23.57
C VAL A 13 -13.37 -3.91 24.38
N ASN A 14 -14.56 -3.42 24.73
CA ASN A 14 -14.69 -2.25 25.59
C ASN A 14 -14.66 -2.72 27.06
N ARG A 15 -13.62 -2.32 27.79
CA ARG A 15 -13.57 -2.39 29.26
C ARG A 15 -14.39 -1.22 29.80
N ASP A 16 -15.33 -1.55 30.68
CA ASP A 16 -16.01 -0.64 31.59
C ASP A 16 -17.15 0.25 31.02
N ASN A 17 -18.39 -0.24 31.22
CA ASN A 17 -19.65 0.51 31.31
C ASN A 17 -20.27 1.14 30.04
N ASN A 18 -21.02 0.32 29.30
CA ASN A 18 -22.44 0.52 28.92
C ASN A 18 -22.92 1.90 28.42
N THR A 19 -22.35 2.42 27.33
CA THR A 19 -23.10 2.80 26.10
C THR A 19 -22.14 3.41 25.07
N ALA A 20 -22.13 2.85 23.86
CA ALA A 20 -21.74 3.58 22.66
C ALA A 20 -22.51 3.02 21.47
N VAL A 21 -23.32 3.92 20.93
CA VAL A 21 -24.27 3.76 19.85
C VAL A 21 -23.51 3.82 18.51
N VAL A 22 -23.92 2.98 17.56
CA VAL A 22 -23.88 3.38 16.15
C VAL A 22 -25.31 3.29 15.64
N GLU A 23 -25.94 4.45 15.53
CA GLU A 23 -27.25 4.68 14.96
C GLU A 23 -27.12 4.85 13.43
N GLU A 24 -28.01 4.12 12.75
CA GLU A 24 -28.79 4.41 11.52
C GLU A 24 -28.10 4.92 10.23
N GLY A 25 -28.47 4.46 9.02
CA GLY A 25 -29.86 4.16 8.64
C GLY A 25 -30.12 3.21 7.46
N CYS A 26 -31.44 2.97 7.37
CA CYS A 26 -32.31 2.15 6.51
C CYS A 26 -31.97 2.08 4.99
N SER A 27 -32.58 1.24 4.14
CA SER A 27 -33.88 0.53 4.17
C SER A 27 -33.88 -0.69 3.23
N VAL A 28 -34.64 -1.71 3.66
CA VAL A 28 -35.47 -2.70 2.94
C VAL A 28 -35.31 -2.91 1.42
N GLY A 29 -35.11 -4.17 1.01
CA GLY A 29 -35.87 -4.76 -0.12
C GLY A 29 -35.20 -5.85 -0.99
N VAL A 30 -35.45 -7.14 -0.66
CA VAL A 30 -35.75 -8.31 -1.56
C VAL A 30 -34.70 -8.71 -2.65
N ALA A 31 -34.19 -9.95 -2.85
CA ALA A 31 -34.42 -11.30 -2.32
C ALA A 31 -33.27 -12.29 -2.67
N LYS A 32 -33.10 -13.29 -1.78
CA LYS A 32 -32.70 -14.70 -1.98
C LYS A 32 -31.28 -15.04 -2.52
N GLY A 33 -30.26 -14.75 -1.72
CA GLY A 33 -29.29 -15.76 -1.30
C GLY A 33 -29.55 -16.11 0.16
N SER A 34 -29.06 -17.23 0.72
CA SER A 34 -29.23 -17.59 2.13
C SER A 34 -28.49 -16.62 3.08
N GLY A 35 -28.98 -15.39 3.17
CA GLY A 35 -28.48 -14.33 4.03
C GLY A 35 -28.95 -14.58 5.45
N VAL A 36 -27.99 -14.80 6.35
CA VAL A 36 -28.24 -14.72 7.78
C VAL A 36 -28.63 -13.27 8.09
N SER A 37 -29.90 -13.05 8.40
CA SER A 37 -30.39 -11.76 8.90
C SER A 37 -29.49 -11.25 10.04
N PHE A 38 -29.02 -10.01 9.95
CA PHE A 38 -28.18 -9.37 10.97
C PHE A 38 -28.80 -9.44 12.37
N LYS A 39 -30.15 -9.51 12.49
CA LYS A 39 -30.85 -9.71 13.77
C LYS A 39 -30.57 -11.09 14.41
N LYS A 40 -30.31 -12.13 13.62
CA LYS A 40 -29.93 -13.48 14.10
C LYS A 40 -28.44 -13.58 14.42
N ALA A 41 -27.56 -12.90 13.67
CA ALA A 41 -26.13 -12.79 14.01
C ALA A 41 -25.90 -11.97 15.30
N LYS A 42 -26.75 -10.97 15.57
CA LYS A 42 -26.71 -10.12 16.78
C LYS A 42 -26.94 -10.91 18.10
N LYS A 43 -27.63 -12.06 18.04
CA LYS A 43 -27.95 -12.90 19.21
C LYS A 43 -26.95 -14.04 19.46
N ASN A 44 -26.15 -14.43 18.47
CA ASN A 44 -25.15 -15.50 18.58
C ASN A 44 -23.71 -14.95 18.54
N LYS A 45 -23.42 -13.94 19.37
CA LYS A 45 -22.07 -13.40 19.53
C LYS A 45 -21.20 -14.35 20.38
N LYS A 46 -20.78 -15.47 19.80
CA LYS A 46 -19.50 -16.09 20.18
C LYS A 46 -18.41 -15.31 19.43
N TYR A 47 -17.99 -14.19 20.00
CA TYR A 47 -16.70 -13.65 19.60
C TYR A 47 -15.64 -14.65 20.03
N LEU A 48 -14.68 -14.94 19.16
CA LEU A 48 -13.41 -15.54 19.57
C LEU A 48 -12.71 -14.49 20.43
N GLN A 49 -13.02 -14.50 21.73
CA GLN A 49 -12.27 -13.74 22.72
C GLN A 49 -10.97 -14.49 22.93
N PHE A 50 -9.88 -13.92 22.44
CA PHE A 50 -8.55 -14.34 22.83
C PHE A 50 -8.14 -13.52 24.03
N THR A 51 -7.65 -14.22 25.05
CA THR A 51 -7.01 -13.63 26.21
C THR A 51 -5.58 -13.22 25.85
N GLU A 52 -4.98 -12.38 26.68
CA GLU A 52 -3.55 -12.07 26.59
C GLU A 52 -2.71 -13.36 26.68
N THR A 53 -3.16 -14.34 27.48
CA THR A 53 -2.55 -15.67 27.56
C THR A 53 -2.57 -16.39 26.22
N ASP A 54 -3.72 -16.44 25.53
CA ASP A 54 -3.82 -17.09 24.22
C ASP A 54 -2.89 -16.47 23.18
N LEU A 55 -2.69 -15.15 23.24
CA LEU A 55 -1.75 -14.44 22.39
C LEU A 55 -0.31 -14.90 22.64
N TYR A 56 0.13 -14.94 23.90
CA TYR A 56 1.49 -15.39 24.26
C TYR A 56 1.73 -16.87 24.02
N GLU A 57 0.70 -17.71 24.08
CA GLU A 57 0.79 -19.15 23.82
C GLU A 57 0.81 -19.45 22.31
N THR A 58 0.13 -18.65 21.49
CA THR A 58 -0.05 -18.92 20.05
C THR A 58 0.95 -18.18 19.17
N VAL A 59 1.28 -16.94 19.53
CA VAL A 59 2.12 -16.05 18.72
C VAL A 59 3.57 -16.10 19.23
N PRO A 60 4.56 -16.31 18.35
CA PRO A 60 5.97 -16.16 18.71
C PRO A 60 6.24 -14.83 19.41
N HIS A 61 6.84 -14.85 20.60
CA HIS A 61 7.13 -13.65 21.42
C HIS A 61 7.80 -12.53 20.62
N LYS A 62 8.70 -12.89 19.70
CA LYS A 62 9.40 -11.94 18.83
C LYS A 62 8.47 -11.11 17.95
N LEU A 63 7.34 -11.66 17.50
CA LEU A 63 6.35 -10.89 16.74
C LEU A 63 5.58 -9.92 17.63
N ILE A 64 5.32 -10.30 18.87
CA ILE A 64 4.73 -9.40 19.87
C ILE A 64 5.69 -8.24 20.13
N ASP A 65 7.00 -8.52 20.27
CA ASP A 65 8.02 -7.48 20.40
C ASP A 65 8.06 -6.57 19.17
N TYR A 66 8.02 -7.13 17.96
CA TYR A 66 7.99 -6.33 16.73
C TYR A 66 6.75 -5.46 16.65
N HIS A 67 5.60 -5.97 17.05
CA HIS A 67 4.37 -5.21 17.05
C HIS A 67 4.39 -4.07 18.07
N THR A 68 4.83 -4.33 19.31
CA THR A 68 4.95 -3.32 20.37
C THR A 68 5.98 -2.23 20.05
N GLN A 69 7.00 -2.56 19.26
CA GLN A 69 7.98 -1.61 18.72
C GLN A 69 7.49 -0.85 17.47
N GLY A 70 6.29 -1.16 16.97
CA GLY A 70 5.75 -0.55 15.74
C GLY A 70 6.42 -1.02 14.45
N ARG A 71 7.18 -2.12 14.50
CA ARG A 71 7.87 -2.70 13.33
C ARG A 71 6.94 -3.47 12.40
N ILE A 72 5.88 -4.06 12.95
CA ILE A 72 4.78 -4.70 12.22
C ILE A 72 3.45 -4.21 12.80
N ARG A 73 2.40 -4.13 11.98
CA ARG A 73 1.06 -3.77 12.46
C ARG A 73 0.27 -5.05 12.82
N GLY A 74 -1.00 -4.88 13.17
CA GLY A 74 -1.86 -5.93 13.69
C GLY A 74 -2.09 -7.11 12.74
N LEU A 75 -1.88 -6.97 11.43
CA LEU A 75 -2.21 -8.02 10.45
C LEU A 75 -1.54 -9.35 10.76
N CYS A 76 -0.25 -9.36 11.11
CA CYS A 76 0.47 -10.61 11.39
C CYS A 76 -0.16 -11.34 12.59
N LEU A 77 -0.57 -10.59 13.62
CA LEU A 77 -1.24 -11.13 14.80
C LEU A 77 -2.64 -11.63 14.43
N GLU A 78 -3.41 -10.85 13.67
CA GLU A 78 -4.75 -11.22 13.21
C GLU A 78 -4.73 -12.52 12.40
N LEU A 79 -3.84 -12.62 11.41
CA LEU A 79 -3.68 -13.81 10.59
C LEU A 79 -3.26 -15.04 11.41
N LYS A 80 -2.44 -14.86 12.45
CA LYS A 80 -2.02 -15.98 13.31
C LYS A 80 -3.13 -16.47 14.21
N MET A 81 -3.88 -15.54 14.80
CA MET A 81 -4.92 -15.83 15.79
C MET A 81 -6.21 -16.33 15.16
N TYR A 82 -6.66 -15.69 14.08
CA TYR A 82 -7.97 -15.96 13.47
C TYR A 82 -7.91 -16.85 12.25
N GLN A 83 -6.72 -17.05 11.67
CA GLN A 83 -6.58 -17.58 10.32
C GLN A 83 -7.43 -16.83 9.29
N ALA A 84 -7.67 -15.54 9.54
CA ALA A 84 -8.58 -14.73 8.77
C ALA A 84 -8.08 -13.30 8.62
N VAL A 85 -8.52 -12.64 7.55
CA VAL A 85 -8.31 -11.21 7.29
C VAL A 85 -9.64 -10.56 6.94
N LEU A 86 -9.91 -9.39 7.53
CA LEU A 86 -11.04 -8.55 7.16
C LEU A 86 -10.55 -7.33 6.37
N PHE A 87 -11.03 -7.22 5.14
CA PHE A 87 -10.85 -6.04 4.32
C PHE A 87 -12.01 -5.07 4.56
N THR A 88 -11.76 -4.03 5.35
CA THR A 88 -12.71 -2.95 5.55
C THR A 88 -12.71 -2.02 4.34
N PRO A 89 -13.86 -1.77 3.69
CA PRO A 89 -13.94 -0.84 2.57
C PRO A 89 -13.48 0.54 3.01
N GLN A 90 -12.72 1.22 2.15
CA GLN A 90 -12.55 2.66 2.30
C GLN A 90 -13.93 3.30 2.08
N TYR A 91 -14.33 4.21 2.99
CA TYR A 91 -15.70 4.76 3.19
C TYR A 91 -16.48 5.19 1.95
N GLU A 92 -15.84 5.30 0.80
CA GLU A 92 -16.40 6.00 -0.32
C GLU A 92 -17.39 5.15 -1.13
N TYR A 93 -17.14 3.87 -1.42
CA TYR A 93 -18.00 3.12 -2.38
C TYR A 93 -18.02 1.59 -2.17
N PRO A 94 -18.95 1.07 -1.36
CA PRO A 94 -18.99 -0.36 -1.02
C PRO A 94 -19.44 -1.27 -2.17
N GLU A 95 -20.07 -0.73 -3.22
CA GLU A 95 -20.65 -1.52 -4.32
C GLU A 95 -19.60 -2.18 -5.23
N TRP A 96 -18.33 -1.82 -5.08
CA TRP A 96 -17.28 -2.23 -6.00
C TRP A 96 -16.53 -3.41 -5.40
N ASP A 97 -16.87 -4.60 -5.90
CA ASP A 97 -16.21 -5.84 -5.51
C ASP A 97 -14.69 -5.75 -5.76
N ASN A 98 -13.92 -6.45 -4.94
CA ASN A 98 -12.56 -6.86 -5.27
C ASN A 98 -11.42 -5.82 -5.30
N TYR A 99 -11.57 -4.58 -4.82
CA TYR A 99 -10.40 -3.67 -4.78
C TYR A 99 -9.26 -4.20 -3.89
N VAL A 100 -9.56 -5.09 -2.95
CA VAL A 100 -8.56 -5.73 -2.08
C VAL A 100 -7.99 -7.02 -2.65
N ARG A 101 -8.56 -7.60 -3.71
CA ARG A 101 -8.07 -8.87 -4.27
C ARG A 101 -6.64 -8.78 -4.76
N ILE A 102 -6.28 -7.62 -5.32
CA ILE A 102 -4.94 -7.34 -5.82
C ILE A 102 -3.84 -7.59 -4.77
N CYS A 103 -4.13 -7.43 -3.47
CA CYS A 103 -3.13 -7.62 -2.43
C CYS A 103 -3.12 -9.03 -1.81
N ILE A 104 -4.05 -9.92 -2.22
CA ILE A 104 -4.12 -11.30 -1.71
C ILE A 104 -2.78 -12.03 -1.79
N PRO A 105 -2.01 -11.98 -2.90
CA PRO A 105 -0.71 -12.68 -2.95
C PRO A 105 0.29 -12.23 -1.87
N ILE A 106 0.23 -10.96 -1.47
CA ILE A 106 1.06 -10.42 -0.39
C ILE A 106 0.58 -10.99 0.95
N VAL A 107 -0.73 -10.96 1.19
CA VAL A 107 -1.34 -11.47 2.42
C VAL A 107 -1.16 -12.99 2.56
N GLU A 108 -1.28 -13.76 1.47
CA GLU A 108 -0.98 -15.19 1.42
C GLU A 108 0.47 -15.47 1.81
N THR A 109 1.42 -14.68 1.31
CA THR A 109 2.83 -14.82 1.70
C THR A 109 3.02 -14.59 3.20
N ILE A 110 2.41 -13.53 3.74
CA ILE A 110 2.45 -13.26 5.19
C ILE A 110 1.84 -14.43 5.96
N PHE A 111 0.64 -14.88 5.57
CA PHE A 111 -0.05 -15.99 6.22
C PHE A 111 0.76 -17.30 6.19
N SER A 112 1.37 -17.59 5.03
CA SER A 112 2.25 -18.75 4.81
C SER A 112 3.47 -18.73 5.74
N LEU A 113 4.09 -17.56 5.94
CA LEU A 113 5.22 -17.38 6.86
C LEU A 113 4.80 -17.50 8.33
N MET A 114 3.59 -17.05 8.66
CA MET A 114 3.06 -17.07 10.04
C MET A 114 2.60 -18.46 10.48
N ASN A 115 2.25 -19.33 9.53
CA ASN A 115 1.77 -20.68 9.77
C ASN A 115 2.67 -21.71 9.09
N PRO A 116 3.95 -21.82 9.52
CA PRO A 116 4.86 -22.80 8.95
C PRO A 116 4.39 -24.22 9.25
N SER A 117 4.51 -25.11 8.28
CA SER A 117 4.22 -26.52 8.54
C SER A 117 5.36 -27.17 9.31
N SER A 118 5.01 -27.94 10.34
CA SER A 118 5.94 -28.83 11.05
C SER A 118 6.39 -30.01 10.17
N SER A 119 5.71 -30.24 9.04
CA SER A 119 5.92 -31.37 8.14
C SER A 119 6.34 -30.87 6.75
N TYR A 120 7.42 -31.39 6.18
CA TYR A 120 7.97 -31.03 4.85
C TYR A 120 7.06 -31.36 3.64
N ASN A 121 5.80 -31.75 3.86
CA ASN A 121 4.91 -32.31 2.82
C ASN A 121 3.92 -31.29 2.21
N GLY A 122 4.29 -30.01 2.07
CA GLY A 122 3.45 -29.04 1.35
C GLY A 122 2.03 -28.90 1.91
N GLN A 123 1.90 -28.95 3.24
CA GLN A 123 0.61 -28.82 3.91
C GLN A 123 -0.04 -27.47 3.52
N LYS A 124 -1.35 -27.52 3.29
CA LYS A 124 -2.15 -26.34 2.97
C LYS A 124 -2.89 -25.90 4.23
N SER A 125 -2.85 -24.61 4.51
CA SER A 125 -3.68 -23.98 5.53
C SER A 125 -4.78 -23.18 4.86
N ILE A 126 -5.95 -23.12 5.48
CA ILE A 126 -7.08 -22.34 4.97
C ILE A 126 -6.99 -20.96 5.60
N MET A 127 -6.94 -19.93 4.76
CA MET A 127 -7.09 -18.55 5.16
C MET A 127 -8.49 -18.06 4.80
N GLU A 128 -9.22 -17.53 5.78
CA GLU A 128 -10.54 -16.95 5.56
C GLU A 128 -10.40 -15.46 5.22
N VAL A 129 -10.87 -15.08 4.03
CA VAL A 129 -10.90 -13.68 3.58
C VAL A 129 -12.32 -13.17 3.69
N TYR A 130 -12.48 -12.12 4.50
CA TYR A 130 -13.73 -11.40 4.63
C TYR A 130 -13.60 -10.06 3.90
N SER A 131 -14.53 -9.77 3.00
CA SER A 131 -14.62 -8.47 2.31
C SER A 131 -16.05 -7.97 2.29
N TYR A 132 -16.24 -6.71 1.92
CA TYR A 132 -17.56 -6.13 1.75
C TYR A 132 -17.93 -6.05 0.27
N LEU A 133 -19.14 -6.47 -0.04
CA LEU A 133 -19.80 -6.26 -1.32
C LEU A 133 -21.12 -5.52 -1.07
N GLY A 134 -21.12 -4.22 -1.36
CA GLY A 134 -22.17 -3.32 -0.92
C GLY A 134 -22.29 -3.34 0.61
N LYS A 135 -23.49 -3.59 1.10
CA LYS A 135 -23.76 -3.68 2.55
C LYS A 135 -23.55 -5.08 3.12
N GLU A 136 -23.15 -6.05 2.29
CA GLU A 136 -23.00 -7.45 2.69
C GLU A 136 -21.54 -7.79 2.91
N VAL A 137 -21.29 -8.66 3.90
CA VAL A 137 -19.97 -9.24 4.13
C VAL A 137 -19.91 -10.57 3.38
N THR A 138 -18.94 -10.72 2.50
CA THR A 138 -18.65 -11.96 1.80
C THR A 138 -17.49 -12.68 2.48
N LYS A 139 -17.51 -14.02 2.42
CA LYS A 139 -16.45 -14.90 2.91
C LYS A 139 -15.90 -15.68 1.75
N GLN A 140 -14.58 -15.69 1.60
CA GLN A 140 -13.85 -16.54 0.67
C GLN A 140 -12.82 -17.36 1.45
N GLU A 141 -12.72 -18.65 1.16
CA GLU A 141 -11.68 -19.51 1.71
C GLU A 141 -10.57 -19.68 0.67
N ILE A 142 -9.34 -19.45 1.10
CA ILE A 142 -8.15 -19.53 0.26
C ILE A 142 -7.23 -20.59 0.82
N CYS A 143 -6.89 -21.58 0.00
CA CYS A 143 -5.88 -22.58 0.34
C CYS A 143 -4.49 -21.99 0.13
N VAL A 144 -3.75 -21.78 1.21
CA VAL A 144 -2.39 -21.23 1.18
C VAL A 144 -1.38 -22.33 1.46
N GLU A 145 -0.36 -22.43 0.62
CA GLU A 145 0.77 -23.32 0.87
C GLU A 145 1.61 -22.74 2.02
N THR A 146 1.80 -23.54 3.07
CA THR A 146 2.57 -23.10 4.24
C THR A 146 4.06 -23.06 3.94
N SER A 147 4.76 -22.07 4.50
CA SER A 147 6.21 -21.96 4.36
C SER A 147 6.92 -23.07 5.12
N SER A 148 8.06 -23.53 4.60
CA SER A 148 9.01 -24.36 5.36
C SER A 148 9.84 -23.53 6.35
N ILE A 149 9.81 -22.20 6.22
CA ILE A 149 10.57 -21.27 7.07
C ILE A 149 9.74 -20.97 8.31
N ASN A 150 10.26 -21.32 9.48
CA ASN A 150 9.67 -20.90 10.74
C ASN A 150 9.87 -19.38 10.95
N VAL A 151 8.87 -18.68 11.51
CA VAL A 151 8.99 -17.26 11.87
C VAL A 151 10.24 -16.97 12.70
N ASN A 152 10.61 -17.86 13.62
CA ASN A 152 11.79 -17.71 14.47
C ASN A 152 13.11 -17.83 13.66
N ASP A 153 13.07 -18.48 12.50
CA ASP A 153 14.21 -18.71 11.62
C ASP A 153 14.31 -17.68 10.49
N ILE A 154 13.29 -16.84 10.28
CA ILE A 154 13.32 -15.76 9.26
C ILE A 154 14.60 -14.92 9.38
N MET A 155 15.03 -14.63 10.60
CA MET A 155 16.21 -13.81 10.89
C MET A 155 17.54 -14.52 10.60
N LYS A 156 17.52 -15.84 10.51
CA LYS A 156 18.69 -16.65 10.16
C LYS A 156 18.90 -16.69 8.65
N LEU A 157 17.89 -16.31 7.87
CA LEU A 157 18.00 -16.20 6.42
C LEU A 157 18.95 -15.06 6.04
N SER A 158 19.69 -15.27 4.94
CA SER A 158 20.52 -14.20 4.39
C SER A 158 19.66 -13.01 3.96
N LEU A 159 20.25 -11.82 3.89
CA LEU A 159 19.56 -10.65 3.32
C LEU A 159 19.07 -10.92 1.89
N GLY A 160 19.80 -11.72 1.11
CA GLY A 160 19.42 -12.11 -0.25
C GLY A 160 18.15 -12.96 -0.27
N ASP A 161 18.06 -13.95 0.60
CA ASP A 161 16.88 -14.84 0.67
C ASP A 161 15.63 -14.08 1.11
N ARG A 162 15.77 -13.18 2.10
CA ARG A 162 14.67 -12.32 2.56
C ARG A 162 14.16 -11.40 1.46
N ARG A 163 15.07 -10.80 0.67
CA ARG A 163 14.70 -10.03 -0.54
C ARG A 163 14.04 -10.90 -1.60
N ALA A 164 14.51 -12.14 -1.78
CA ALA A 164 13.95 -13.05 -2.76
C ALA A 164 12.50 -13.44 -2.45
N ILE A 165 12.13 -13.54 -1.16
CA ILE A 165 10.73 -13.75 -0.75
C ILE A 165 9.87 -12.58 -1.23
N ILE A 166 10.23 -11.34 -0.89
CA ILE A 166 9.47 -10.14 -1.31
C ILE A 166 9.40 -10.03 -2.82
N ASN A 167 10.53 -10.23 -3.52
CA ASN A 167 10.58 -10.12 -4.98
C ASN A 167 9.68 -11.15 -5.64
N ARG A 168 9.67 -12.40 -5.16
CA ARG A 168 8.77 -13.45 -5.66
C ARG A 168 7.31 -13.08 -5.43
N THR A 169 6.98 -12.61 -4.24
CA THR A 169 5.61 -12.18 -3.88
C THR A 169 5.12 -11.02 -4.76
N LEU A 170 5.99 -10.05 -5.05
CA LEU A 170 5.69 -8.91 -5.92
C LEU A 170 5.85 -9.24 -7.41
N GLY A 171 6.14 -10.49 -7.78
CA GLY A 171 6.31 -10.92 -9.16
C GLY A 171 7.47 -10.24 -9.89
N LEU A 172 8.50 -9.82 -9.15
CA LEU A 172 9.70 -9.19 -9.68
C LEU A 172 10.68 -10.23 -10.22
N GLN A 173 11.05 -10.08 -11.49
CA GLN A 173 12.09 -10.88 -12.11
C GLN A 173 13.50 -10.40 -11.68
N PRO A 174 14.54 -11.26 -11.71
CA PRO A 174 15.91 -10.85 -11.41
C PRO A 174 16.41 -9.68 -12.28
N GLN A 175 15.95 -9.59 -13.52
CA GLN A 175 16.23 -8.47 -14.44
C GLN A 175 15.42 -7.20 -14.15
N GLU A 176 14.26 -7.31 -13.50
CA GLU A 176 13.45 -6.19 -13.00
C GLU A 176 13.97 -5.65 -11.67
N CYS A 177 15.11 -6.16 -11.19
CA CYS A 177 15.81 -5.54 -10.07
C CYS A 177 16.02 -4.08 -10.41
N LEU A 178 15.35 -3.20 -9.68
CA LEU A 178 15.34 -1.74 -9.76
C LEU A 178 16.76 -1.15 -9.62
N LYS A 179 17.62 -1.43 -10.61
CA LYS A 179 19.02 -1.02 -10.68
C LYS A 179 19.03 0.49 -10.89
N GLY A 180 19.85 1.19 -10.10
CA GLY A 180 19.89 2.65 -10.12
C GLY A 180 18.78 3.36 -9.35
N ILE A 181 17.77 2.64 -8.83
CA ILE A 181 16.79 3.19 -7.90
C ILE A 181 17.42 3.30 -6.49
N PRO A 182 17.26 4.45 -5.79
CA PRO A 182 17.64 4.60 -4.39
C PRO A 182 17.05 3.48 -3.51
N GLY A 183 17.82 2.98 -2.53
CA GLY A 183 17.39 1.88 -1.66
C GLY A 183 16.00 2.10 -1.04
N ASP A 184 15.76 3.33 -0.59
CA ASP A 184 14.54 3.76 0.09
C ASP A 184 13.31 3.80 -0.81
N TRP A 185 13.46 3.74 -2.14
CA TRP A 185 12.32 3.71 -3.07
C TRP A 185 12.07 2.33 -3.65
N LYS A 186 12.95 1.36 -3.41
CA LYS A 186 12.87 0.04 -4.06
C LYS A 186 11.58 -0.69 -3.70
N LEU A 187 11.23 -0.77 -2.42
CA LEU A 187 10.00 -1.44 -2.02
C LEU A 187 8.77 -0.73 -2.59
N TYR A 188 8.74 0.61 -2.52
CA TYR A 188 7.64 1.40 -3.06
C TYR A 188 7.42 1.15 -4.56
N LEU A 189 8.48 1.29 -5.38
CA LEU A 189 8.39 1.08 -6.82
C LEU A 189 8.14 -0.39 -7.18
N ALA A 190 8.68 -1.34 -6.41
CA ALA A 190 8.38 -2.76 -6.56
C ALA A 190 6.88 -3.03 -6.40
N THR A 191 6.27 -2.43 -5.38
CA THR A 191 4.82 -2.54 -5.15
C THR A 191 4.01 -1.83 -6.23
N VAL A 192 4.48 -0.68 -6.74
CA VAL A 192 3.83 -0.01 -7.89
C VAL A 192 3.86 -0.91 -9.13
N LEU A 193 4.99 -1.54 -9.44
CA LEU A 193 5.10 -2.49 -10.55
C LEU A 193 4.18 -3.69 -10.38
N PHE A 194 4.14 -4.27 -9.18
CA PHE A 194 3.20 -5.33 -8.84
C PHE A 194 1.75 -4.91 -9.08
N TRP A 195 1.39 -3.72 -8.61
CA TRP A 195 0.05 -3.14 -8.78
C TRP A 195 -0.29 -2.85 -10.24
N MET A 196 0.66 -2.36 -11.03
CA MET A 196 0.49 -2.10 -12.47
C MET A 196 0.32 -3.36 -13.30
N LYS A 197 0.95 -4.48 -12.91
CA LYS A 197 0.80 -5.78 -13.59
C LYS A 197 -0.62 -6.35 -13.42
N SER A 198 -1.39 -5.90 -12.44
CA SER A 198 -2.77 -6.32 -12.22
C SER A 198 -3.76 -5.38 -12.92
N ASN A 199 -4.54 -5.91 -13.86
CA ASN A 199 -5.54 -5.14 -14.60
C ASN A 199 -6.95 -5.19 -13.98
N GLU A 200 -7.14 -5.93 -12.88
CA GLU A 200 -8.44 -6.09 -12.25
C GLU A 200 -8.64 -5.16 -11.04
N PRO A 201 -9.86 -4.67 -10.80
CA PRO A 201 -10.99 -4.49 -11.73
C PRO A 201 -10.85 -3.30 -12.70
N PHE A 202 -9.81 -2.46 -12.57
CA PHE A 202 -9.64 -1.27 -13.39
C PHE A 202 -8.36 -1.33 -14.23
N GLU A 203 -8.53 -1.11 -15.53
CA GLU A 203 -7.44 -0.78 -16.43
C GLU A 203 -6.76 0.50 -15.95
N LYS A 204 -5.43 0.41 -15.80
CA LYS A 204 -4.54 1.49 -15.36
C LYS A 204 -3.85 2.03 -16.59
N ASP A 205 -4.14 3.27 -16.93
CA ASP A 205 -3.43 3.97 -18.00
C ASP A 205 -2.13 4.63 -17.51
N SER A 206 -1.39 5.24 -18.45
CA SER A 206 -0.13 5.94 -18.15
C SER A 206 -0.30 7.14 -17.21
N ALA A 207 -1.49 7.71 -17.06
CA ALA A 207 -1.71 8.86 -16.18
C ALA A 207 -1.64 8.46 -14.70
N TYR A 208 -2.04 7.23 -14.35
CA TYR A 208 -1.84 6.69 -13.00
C TYR A 208 -0.37 6.60 -12.62
N VAL A 209 0.45 6.01 -13.52
CA VAL A 209 1.90 5.89 -13.31
C VAL A 209 2.53 7.27 -13.15
N ARG A 210 2.21 8.19 -14.07
CA ARG A 210 2.72 9.57 -14.02
C ARG A 210 2.32 10.31 -12.75
N ALA A 211 1.11 10.10 -12.24
CA ALA A 211 0.68 10.70 -10.98
C ALA A 211 1.52 10.21 -9.79
N ILE A 212 1.84 8.92 -9.73
CA ILE A 212 2.69 8.31 -8.71
C ILE A 212 4.12 8.85 -8.81
N LEU A 213 4.70 8.82 -10.02
CA LEU A 213 6.06 9.30 -10.26
C LEU A 213 6.19 10.80 -9.96
N ALA A 214 5.17 11.60 -10.26
CA ALA A 214 5.14 13.01 -9.90
C ALA A 214 5.04 13.25 -8.40
N ALA A 215 4.39 12.36 -7.64
CA ALA A 215 4.40 12.42 -6.17
C ALA A 215 5.79 12.13 -5.59
N ILE A 216 6.54 11.19 -6.19
CA ILE A 216 7.98 10.98 -5.87
C ILE A 216 8.76 12.24 -6.23
N LEU A 217 8.55 12.80 -7.42
CA LEU A 217 9.25 14.00 -7.87
C LEU A 217 9.01 15.20 -6.95
N LYS A 218 7.81 15.32 -6.39
CA LYS A 218 7.48 16.34 -5.38
C LYS A 218 8.38 16.23 -4.15
N SER A 219 8.67 15.03 -3.64
CA SER A 219 9.57 14.88 -2.47
C SER A 219 10.99 15.34 -2.81
N ILE A 220 11.48 14.97 -4.00
CA ILE A 220 12.78 15.44 -4.52
C ILE A 220 12.83 16.97 -4.62
N VAL A 221 11.79 17.59 -5.21
CA VAL A 221 11.68 19.04 -5.34
C VAL A 221 11.67 19.71 -3.97
N LYS A 222 10.92 19.18 -3.01
CA LYS A 222 10.85 19.69 -1.63
C LYS A 222 12.22 19.67 -0.96
N ASP A 223 12.95 18.57 -1.09
CA ASP A 223 14.28 18.40 -0.48
C ASP A 223 15.33 19.31 -1.13
N LYS A 224 15.30 19.45 -2.45
CA LYS A 224 16.18 20.38 -3.18
C LYS A 224 15.90 21.85 -2.85
N MET A 225 14.68 22.19 -2.45
CA MET A 225 14.35 23.54 -1.98
C MET A 225 14.86 23.82 -0.57
N SER A 226 14.79 22.83 0.34
CA SER A 226 15.21 22.96 1.74
C SER A 226 16.73 22.94 1.90
N THR A 227 17.44 22.24 1.02
CA THR A 227 18.90 22.15 1.08
C THR A 227 19.54 23.50 0.70
N ALA A 228 20.23 24.14 1.64
CA ALA A 228 20.77 25.50 1.51
C ALA A 228 21.99 25.64 0.58
N LYS A 229 22.49 24.55 -0.01
CA LYS A 229 23.64 24.60 -0.91
C LYS A 229 23.19 25.00 -2.31
N SER A 230 23.32 26.30 -2.59
CA SER A 230 23.35 26.85 -3.94
C SER A 230 24.53 26.24 -4.68
N ILE A 231 24.34 25.08 -5.30
CA ILE A 231 25.24 24.64 -6.37
C ILE A 231 24.88 25.52 -7.56
N THR A 232 25.44 26.72 -7.57
CA THR A 232 25.56 27.56 -8.76
C THR A 232 26.66 26.95 -9.60
N ASP A 233 26.34 25.85 -10.27
CA ASP A 233 27.01 25.43 -11.49
C ASP A 233 25.97 24.64 -12.27
N ILE A 234 25.45 25.28 -13.31
CA ILE A 234 24.64 24.61 -14.32
C ILE A 234 25.62 23.67 -15.02
N LEU A 235 25.73 22.43 -14.55
CA LEU A 235 26.39 21.41 -15.33
C LEU A 235 25.56 21.28 -16.62
N PRO A 236 26.18 21.40 -17.81
CA PRO A 236 25.47 21.13 -19.05
C PRO A 236 24.84 19.74 -18.93
N ILE A 237 23.55 19.66 -19.23
CA ILE A 237 22.82 18.39 -19.23
C ILE A 237 23.45 17.55 -20.33
N ASP A 238 24.22 16.53 -19.94
CA ASP A 238 24.60 15.45 -20.85
C ASP A 238 23.34 14.60 -21.06
N ASP A 239 22.55 14.95 -22.08
CA ASP A 239 21.25 14.34 -22.38
C ASP A 239 21.35 12.81 -22.51
N GLU A 240 22.50 12.28 -22.92
CA GLU A 240 22.70 10.85 -23.10
C GLU A 240 22.94 10.13 -21.77
N LYS A 241 23.76 10.71 -20.87
CA LYS A 241 23.91 10.19 -19.50
C LYS A 241 22.65 10.40 -18.66
N ALA A 242 21.93 11.49 -18.88
CA ALA A 242 20.72 11.82 -18.13
C ALA A 242 19.56 10.87 -18.46
N LYS A 243 19.42 10.45 -19.72
CA LYS A 243 18.32 9.57 -20.17
C LYS A 243 18.25 8.22 -19.46
N ASN A 244 19.39 7.71 -18.98
CA ASN A 244 19.48 6.34 -18.46
C ASN A 244 19.93 6.26 -16.99
N ASN A 245 20.18 7.40 -16.31
CA ASN A 245 20.69 7.40 -14.94
C ASN A 245 19.85 8.31 -14.03
N LEU A 246 18.99 7.71 -13.21
CA LEU A 246 18.14 8.41 -12.26
C LEU A 246 18.94 9.26 -11.26
N MET A 247 20.05 8.76 -10.74
CA MET A 247 20.87 9.50 -9.77
C MET A 247 21.47 10.76 -10.41
N TYR A 248 21.94 10.66 -11.66
CA TYR A 248 22.39 11.83 -12.40
C TYR A 248 21.23 12.81 -12.64
N ALA A 249 20.07 12.33 -13.10
CA ALA A 249 18.89 13.15 -13.34
C ALA A 249 18.44 13.91 -12.07
N ILE A 250 18.48 13.27 -10.90
CA ILE A 250 18.19 13.91 -9.61
C ILE A 250 19.27 14.92 -9.23
N SER A 251 20.54 14.63 -9.53
CA SER A 251 21.67 15.49 -9.17
C SER A 251 21.61 16.85 -9.88
N VAL A 252 21.21 16.86 -11.16
CA VAL A 252 21.14 18.08 -12.00
C VAL A 252 19.90 18.95 -11.72
N ILE A 253 18.93 18.47 -10.96
CA ILE A 253 17.79 19.28 -10.51
C ILE A 253 18.31 20.42 -9.63
N ASN A 254 18.14 21.64 -10.12
CA ASN A 254 18.58 22.86 -9.44
C ASN A 254 17.43 23.54 -8.68
N LYS A 255 17.81 24.33 -7.68
CA LYS A 255 16.87 25.01 -6.77
C LYS A 255 15.95 26.01 -7.47
N LYS A 256 16.41 26.71 -8.51
CA LYS A 256 15.59 27.71 -9.23
C LYS A 256 14.43 27.02 -9.96
N GLU A 257 14.69 25.91 -10.62
CA GLU A 257 13.66 25.09 -11.25
C GLU A 257 12.68 24.51 -10.24
N CYS A 258 13.17 24.03 -9.09
CA CYS A 258 12.32 23.59 -7.98
C CYS A 258 11.39 24.70 -7.49
N GLN A 259 11.91 25.91 -7.30
CA GLN A 259 11.10 27.08 -6.91
C GLN A 259 10.05 27.44 -7.96
N ALA A 260 10.39 27.32 -9.25
CA ALA A 260 9.48 27.60 -10.35
C ALA A 260 8.32 26.57 -10.45
N ILE A 261 8.60 25.29 -10.21
CA ILE A 261 7.58 24.23 -10.28
C ILE A 261 6.84 24.04 -8.95
N TRP A 262 7.37 24.48 -7.82
CA TRP A 262 6.73 24.29 -6.51
C TRP A 262 5.28 24.78 -6.43
N PRO A 263 4.90 25.96 -6.97
CA PRO A 263 3.51 26.41 -6.98
C PRO A 263 2.56 25.45 -7.70
N PHE A 264 3.05 24.66 -8.67
CA PHE A 264 2.27 23.59 -9.28
C PHE A 264 1.93 22.51 -8.26
N PHE A 265 2.95 21.87 -7.67
CA PHE A 265 2.74 20.82 -6.67
C PHE A 265 1.92 21.31 -5.48
N HIS A 266 2.18 22.53 -5.02
CA HIS A 266 1.43 23.14 -3.93
C HIS A 266 -0.05 23.33 -4.25
N ARG A 267 -0.38 23.77 -5.46
CA ARG A 267 -1.75 23.89 -5.92
C ARG A 267 -2.43 22.53 -6.05
N GLU A 268 -1.76 21.52 -6.64
CA GLU A 268 -2.35 20.18 -6.78
C GLU A 268 -2.55 19.49 -5.42
N MET A 269 -1.76 19.83 -4.38
CA MET A 269 -2.00 19.37 -3.00
C MET A 269 -3.19 20.05 -2.32
N ARG A 270 -3.35 21.37 -2.52
CA ARG A 270 -4.39 22.16 -1.86
C ARG A 270 -5.68 22.24 -2.67
N GLY A 271 -5.68 21.69 -3.88
CA GLY A 271 -6.82 21.65 -4.76
C GLY A 271 -7.95 20.91 -4.08
N LYS A 272 -9.08 21.59 -3.86
CA LYS A 272 -10.29 20.91 -3.45
C LYS A 272 -10.78 20.11 -4.65
N VAL A 273 -11.05 18.82 -4.43
CA VAL A 273 -11.89 18.03 -5.33
C VAL A 273 -13.21 18.78 -5.43
N LYS A 274 -13.64 19.14 -6.65
CA LYS A 274 -14.89 19.89 -6.81
C LYS A 274 -16.05 19.02 -6.31
N ALA A 275 -16.92 19.61 -5.48
CA ALA A 275 -17.93 18.89 -4.69
C ALA A 275 -19.04 18.24 -5.55
N ASP A 276 -19.19 18.72 -6.78
CA ASP A 276 -20.12 18.28 -7.81
C ASP A 276 -19.67 16.99 -8.52
N ASP A 277 -18.42 16.57 -8.36
CA ASP A 277 -17.85 15.43 -9.08
C ASP A 277 -17.98 14.11 -8.29
N LYS A 278 -19.17 13.76 -7.78
CA LYS A 278 -19.45 12.36 -7.33
C LYS A 278 -19.59 11.39 -8.52
N SER A 279 -18.85 11.65 -9.60
CA SER A 279 -18.92 10.83 -10.81
C SER A 279 -18.29 9.47 -10.56
N GLU A 280 -18.81 8.46 -11.25
CA GLU A 280 -18.22 7.13 -11.36
C GLU A 280 -16.72 7.19 -11.72
N HIS A 281 -16.33 8.19 -12.52
CA HIS A 281 -14.95 8.44 -12.90
C HIS A 281 -14.06 8.78 -11.69
N ARG A 282 -14.50 9.70 -10.83
CA ARG A 282 -13.77 10.05 -9.61
C ARG A 282 -13.62 8.84 -8.70
N THR A 283 -14.72 8.12 -8.48
CA THR A 283 -14.75 6.87 -7.71
C THR A 283 -13.74 5.86 -8.23
N ARG A 284 -13.68 5.68 -9.55
CA ARG A 284 -12.71 4.79 -10.18
C ARG A 284 -11.27 5.17 -9.87
N ILE A 285 -10.94 6.46 -9.95
CA ILE A 285 -9.59 6.94 -9.67
C ILE A 285 -9.22 6.69 -8.22
N PHE A 286 -10.08 7.05 -7.26
CA PHE A 286 -9.80 6.82 -5.84
C PHE A 286 -9.68 5.35 -5.50
N ASN A 287 -10.59 4.50 -5.98
CA ASN A 287 -10.51 3.06 -5.75
C ASN A 287 -9.25 2.44 -6.37
N THR A 288 -8.85 2.91 -7.56
CA THR A 288 -7.61 2.45 -8.21
C THR A 288 -6.38 2.85 -7.41
N PHE A 289 -6.32 4.06 -6.82
CA PHE A 289 -5.23 4.42 -5.90
C PHE A 289 -5.35 3.74 -4.53
N GLY A 290 -6.56 3.43 -4.07
CA GLY A 290 -6.82 2.65 -2.84
C GLY A 290 -6.28 1.22 -2.95
N GLN A 291 -6.31 0.61 -4.15
CA GLN A 291 -5.62 -0.65 -4.45
C GLN A 291 -4.10 -0.53 -4.22
N LEU A 292 -3.49 0.57 -4.66
CA LEU A 292 -2.05 0.78 -4.45
C LEU A 292 -1.76 0.98 -2.96
N ASP A 293 -2.56 1.76 -2.25
CA ASP A 293 -2.41 2.01 -0.81
C ASP A 293 -2.46 0.70 0.00
N ILE A 294 -3.42 -0.18 -0.30
CA ILE A 294 -3.52 -1.46 0.40
C ILE A 294 -2.37 -2.40 0.05
N CYS A 295 -1.93 -2.44 -1.21
CA CYS A 295 -0.72 -3.18 -1.62
C CYS A 295 0.53 -2.67 -0.89
N LEU A 296 0.70 -1.35 -0.78
CA LEU A 296 1.82 -0.74 -0.07
C LEU A 296 1.79 -1.05 1.41
N LYS A 297 0.62 -0.93 2.04
CA LYS A 297 0.40 -1.30 3.44
C LYS A 297 0.91 -2.72 3.72
N TYR A 298 0.47 -3.70 2.93
CA TYR A 298 0.87 -5.09 3.16
C TYR A 298 2.28 -5.43 2.66
N SER A 299 2.80 -4.71 1.68
CA SER A 299 4.22 -4.83 1.30
C SER A 299 5.13 -4.37 2.45
N ILE A 300 4.75 -3.31 3.18
CA ILE A 300 5.45 -2.87 4.39
C ILE A 300 5.31 -3.89 5.51
N GLU A 301 4.13 -4.47 5.74
CA GLU A 301 3.98 -5.57 6.71
C GLU A 301 4.90 -6.73 6.41
N LEU A 302 4.93 -7.18 5.15
CA LEU A 302 5.81 -8.27 4.72
C LEU A 302 7.29 -7.89 4.88
N ASN A 303 7.67 -6.66 4.55
CA ASN A 303 9.02 -6.15 4.75
C ASN A 303 9.40 -6.14 6.24
N GLY A 304 8.49 -5.70 7.12
CA GLY A 304 8.70 -5.69 8.58
C GLY A 304 8.80 -7.10 9.16
N LEU A 305 7.94 -8.02 8.73
CA LEU A 305 7.99 -9.44 9.12
C LEU A 305 9.34 -10.09 8.74
N LEU A 306 9.89 -9.71 7.59
CA LEU A 306 11.19 -10.16 7.10
C LEU A 306 12.36 -9.34 7.65
N ASP A 307 12.13 -8.49 8.66
CA ASP A 307 13.17 -7.65 9.28
C ASP A 307 13.86 -6.70 8.27
N PHE A 308 13.01 -5.98 7.54
CA PHE A 308 13.34 -4.84 6.68
C PHE A 308 14.49 -5.10 5.68
N PRO A 309 14.39 -6.14 4.83
CA PRO A 309 15.38 -6.38 3.78
C PRO A 309 15.45 -5.24 2.74
N TYR A 310 14.38 -4.46 2.61
CA TYR A 310 14.35 -3.16 1.97
C TYR A 310 14.24 -2.05 3.00
N SER A 311 14.91 -0.92 2.73
CA SER A 311 14.74 0.31 3.48
C SER A 311 13.26 0.67 3.60
N ASP A 312 12.86 1.12 4.79
CA ASP A 312 11.51 1.61 5.01
C ASP A 312 11.31 2.93 4.25
N PHE A 313 10.08 3.13 3.77
CA PHE A 313 9.66 4.33 3.08
C PHE A 313 8.44 4.93 3.77
N SER A 314 8.51 6.22 4.11
CA SER A 314 7.39 6.90 4.75
C SER A 314 6.24 7.12 3.75
N ILE A 315 5.33 6.14 3.62
CA ILE A 315 4.15 6.20 2.75
C ILE A 315 3.39 7.52 2.91
N SER A 316 3.25 8.01 4.14
CA SER A 316 2.56 9.26 4.48
C SER A 316 3.10 10.50 3.77
N THR A 317 4.33 10.43 3.24
CA THR A 317 4.93 11.53 2.46
C THR A 317 4.52 11.52 0.99
N LEU A 318 4.09 10.38 0.45
CA LEU A 318 3.73 10.21 -0.97
C LEU A 318 2.24 9.99 -1.21
N VAL A 319 1.57 9.20 -0.37
CA VAL A 319 0.19 8.79 -0.59
C VAL A 319 -0.75 9.84 -0.01
N ASP A 320 -1.30 10.63 -0.91
CA ASP A 320 -2.39 11.57 -0.64
C ASP A 320 -3.39 11.39 -1.78
N GLY A 321 -4.58 10.87 -1.46
CA GLY A 321 -5.60 10.57 -2.46
C GLY A 321 -6.00 11.79 -3.28
N ILE A 322 -6.07 12.97 -2.65
CA ILE A 322 -6.44 14.22 -3.35
C ILE A 322 -5.32 14.61 -4.31
N LEU A 323 -4.06 14.53 -3.86
CA LEU A 323 -2.91 14.79 -4.71
C LEU A 323 -2.88 13.84 -5.91
N PHE A 324 -3.07 12.55 -5.70
CA PHE A 324 -3.08 11.55 -6.77
C PHE A 324 -4.20 11.78 -7.78
N TYR A 325 -5.42 12.08 -7.32
CA TYR A 325 -6.53 12.42 -8.20
C TYR A 325 -6.23 13.68 -9.05
N ASN A 326 -5.70 14.74 -8.42
CA ASN A 326 -5.37 15.98 -9.14
C ASN A 326 -4.25 15.77 -10.16
N LEU A 327 -3.19 15.03 -9.78
CA LEU A 327 -2.10 14.69 -10.70
C LEU A 327 -2.56 13.78 -11.83
N TYR A 328 -3.41 12.78 -11.56
CA TYR A 328 -3.99 11.93 -12.60
C TYR A 328 -4.73 12.77 -13.65
N ASN A 329 -5.63 13.65 -13.21
CA ASN A 329 -6.37 14.54 -14.11
C ASN A 329 -5.47 15.53 -14.86
N PHE A 330 -4.36 15.93 -14.24
CA PHE A 330 -3.35 16.75 -14.90
C PHE A 330 -2.65 15.97 -16.03
N PHE A 331 -2.21 14.74 -15.78
CA PHE A 331 -1.50 13.90 -16.74
C PHE A 331 -2.39 13.25 -17.79
N LYS A 332 -3.71 13.26 -17.60
CA LYS A 332 -4.67 12.86 -18.64
C LYS A 332 -4.77 13.87 -19.79
N LYS A 333 -4.23 15.08 -19.62
CA LYS A 333 -4.14 16.12 -20.66
C LYS A 333 -3.03 15.78 -21.66
N ASP A 334 -3.10 16.39 -22.85
CA ASP A 334 -2.08 16.23 -23.90
C ASP A 334 -0.65 16.55 -23.39
N GLU A 335 0.34 15.82 -23.90
CA GLU A 335 1.76 15.95 -23.62
C GLU A 335 2.27 17.38 -23.85
N LYS A 336 1.71 18.12 -24.82
CA LYS A 336 2.01 19.55 -25.02
C LYS A 336 1.66 20.40 -23.79
N PHE A 337 0.56 20.08 -23.11
CA PHE A 337 0.15 20.78 -21.89
C PHE A 337 1.10 20.49 -20.73
N VAL A 338 1.51 19.23 -20.57
CA VAL A 338 2.51 18.81 -19.57
C VAL A 338 3.84 19.54 -19.83
N ASN A 339 4.37 19.48 -21.05
CA ASN A 339 5.59 20.18 -21.44
C ASN A 339 5.52 21.69 -21.18
N LYS A 340 4.39 22.33 -21.51
CA LYS A 340 4.18 23.75 -21.24
C LYS A 340 4.24 24.05 -19.74
N ARG A 341 3.68 23.17 -18.89
CA ARG A 341 3.69 23.37 -17.43
C ARG A 341 5.08 23.25 -16.82
N PHE A 342 5.90 22.33 -17.34
CA PHE A 342 7.26 22.09 -16.88
C PHE A 342 8.33 22.92 -17.63
N ARG A 343 7.93 23.86 -18.49
CA ARG A 343 8.88 24.68 -19.28
C ARG A 343 9.92 25.41 -18.44
N ALA A 344 9.56 25.83 -17.23
CA ALA A 344 10.47 26.50 -16.29
C ALA A 344 11.26 25.54 -15.38
N ALA A 345 11.07 24.23 -15.55
CA ALA A 345 11.73 23.17 -14.78
C ALA A 345 12.09 21.96 -15.68
N PRO A 346 12.90 22.14 -16.73
CA PRO A 346 13.26 21.08 -17.67
C PRO A 346 14.01 19.90 -17.02
N SER A 347 14.87 20.13 -16.03
CA SER A 347 15.58 19.05 -15.33
C SER A 347 14.62 18.17 -14.50
N VAL A 348 13.59 18.80 -13.93
CA VAL A 348 12.52 18.11 -13.19
C VAL A 348 11.70 17.24 -14.14
N LEU A 349 11.33 17.76 -15.32
CA LEU A 349 10.64 16.98 -16.35
C LEU A 349 11.50 15.83 -16.88
N ASN A 350 12.80 16.05 -17.08
CA ASN A 350 13.71 14.99 -17.48
C ASN A 350 13.77 13.88 -16.42
N CYS A 351 13.84 14.23 -15.14
CA CYS A 351 13.80 13.25 -14.06
C CYS A 351 12.49 12.43 -14.06
N LEU A 352 11.34 13.05 -14.36
CA LEU A 352 10.08 12.34 -14.52
C LEU A 352 10.17 11.30 -15.66
N ARG A 353 10.72 11.70 -16.81
CA ARG A 353 10.89 10.80 -17.97
C ARG A 353 11.84 9.65 -17.71
N VAL A 354 12.91 9.89 -16.97
CA VAL A 354 13.84 8.83 -16.55
C VAL A 354 13.14 7.84 -15.63
N LEU A 355 12.29 8.32 -14.71
CA LEU A 355 11.46 7.45 -13.88
C LEU A 355 10.45 6.64 -14.72
N GLU A 356 9.81 7.27 -15.71
CA GLU A 356 8.89 6.61 -16.64
C GLU A 356 9.57 5.51 -17.47
N ASN A 357 10.88 5.61 -17.76
CA ASN A 357 11.60 4.58 -18.48
C ASN A 357 12.01 3.38 -17.59
N ILE A 358 11.99 3.55 -16.26
CA ILE A 358 12.37 2.49 -15.31
C ILE A 358 11.15 1.65 -14.89
N VAL A 359 9.98 2.28 -14.82
CA VAL A 359 8.70 1.67 -14.41
C VAL A 359 7.91 1.28 -15.65
#